data_AF-A0A542DQJ8-F1
#
_entry.id   AF-A0A542DQJ8-F1
#
_cell.length_a   1.000
_cell.length_b   1.000
_cell.length_c   1.000
_cell.angle_alpha   90.00
_cell.angle_beta   90.00
_cell.angle_gamma   90.00
#
_symmetry.space_group_name_H-M   'P 1'
#
loop_
_entity.id
_entity.type
_entity.pdbx_description
1 polymer ?
#
loop_
_entity_poly.entity_id
_entity_poly.type
_entity_poly.pdbx_seq_one_letter_code
_entity_poly.pdbx_strand_id
1 'polypeptide(L)'
;MRDPGTGGEVPPAVAELERELAADPENAEIRRRLAAALEAFAVEARSLTRDEVRVITSGRQRQACWYAATRMLRVAPEDPRLVAMAGDLLAEIEAGGRWVWRKPGVAGTLATVLSILGLLAVVLGALAESVVLVVVAAVFSSVALAGVVLYYRRERWRVEAERALPVVWQPGL
;
A
#
# COMPACT_ATOMS: atom_id res chain seq x y z
N MET A 1 10.44 14.36 -2.12
CA MET A 1 9.37 15.36 -1.91
C MET A 1 8.19 14.90 -2.75
N ARG A 2 7.17 14.31 -2.12
CA ARG A 2 6.06 13.62 -2.77
C ARG A 2 4.92 14.63 -2.90
N ASP A 3 4.47 14.87 -4.11
CA ASP A 3 3.29 15.69 -4.40
C ASP A 3 2.07 15.17 -3.61
N PRO A 4 1.40 15.99 -2.76
CA PRO A 4 0.16 15.61 -2.08
C PRO A 4 -1.10 15.78 -2.95
N GLY A 5 -0.98 16.21 -4.21
CA GLY A 5 -2.12 16.49 -5.09
C GLY A 5 -2.82 15.23 -5.61
N THR A 6 -4.11 15.11 -5.30
CA THR A 6 -5.08 14.05 -5.69
C THR A 6 -5.11 12.78 -4.83
N GLY A 7 -4.84 12.93 -3.52
CA GLY A 7 -5.40 11.99 -2.56
C GLY A 7 -6.91 11.90 -2.73
N GLY A 8 -7.47 10.69 -2.73
CA GLY A 8 -8.85 10.42 -3.15
C GLY A 8 -9.84 11.51 -2.72
N GLU A 9 -10.36 12.24 -3.70
CA GLU A 9 -11.28 13.35 -3.51
C GLU A 9 -12.36 13.00 -2.48
N VAL A 10 -12.35 13.72 -1.36
CA VAL A 10 -13.32 13.53 -0.28
C VAL A 10 -14.70 13.86 -0.85
N PRO A 11 -15.71 12.99 -0.70
CA PRO A 11 -17.02 13.24 -1.24
C PRO A 11 -17.58 14.56 -0.70
N PRO A 12 -18.30 15.34 -1.53
CA PRO A 12 -18.84 16.63 -1.11
C PRO A 12 -19.74 16.53 0.12
N ALA A 13 -20.48 15.41 0.27
CA ALA A 13 -21.29 15.13 1.45
C ALA A 13 -20.47 15.01 2.75
N VAL A 14 -19.30 14.36 2.69
CA VAL A 14 -18.39 14.25 3.85
C VAL A 14 -17.78 15.62 4.14
N ALA A 15 -17.33 16.34 3.11
CA ALA A 15 -16.75 17.67 3.27
C ALA A 15 -17.74 18.71 3.82
N GLU A 16 -19.03 18.59 3.51
CA GLU A 16 -20.10 19.41 4.07
C GLU A 16 -20.32 19.11 5.55
N LEU A 17 -20.45 17.83 5.91
CA LEU A 17 -20.59 17.41 7.31
C LEU A 17 -19.36 17.77 8.16
N GLU A 18 -18.16 17.71 7.61
CA GLU A 18 -16.95 18.19 8.30
C GLU A 18 -16.99 19.71 8.56
N ARG A 19 -17.52 20.50 7.61
CA ARG A 19 -17.70 21.95 7.80
C ARG A 19 -18.78 22.26 8.83
N GLU A 20 -19.91 21.55 8.80
CA GLU A 20 -20.97 21.67 9.79
C GLU A 20 -20.45 21.34 11.20
N LEU A 21 -19.69 20.24 11.35
CA LEU A 21 -19.11 19.85 12.64
C LEU A 21 -18.05 20.84 13.12
N ALA A 22 -17.31 21.47 12.21
CA ALA A 22 -16.35 22.51 12.59
C ALA A 22 -17.04 23.78 13.11
N ALA A 23 -18.27 24.06 12.66
CA ALA A 23 -19.08 25.17 13.16
C ALA A 23 -19.74 24.86 14.52
N ASP A 24 -20.10 23.60 14.78
CA ASP A 24 -20.69 23.15 16.04
C ASP A 24 -20.12 21.77 16.49
N PRO A 25 -18.95 21.76 17.17
CA PRO A 25 -18.23 20.51 17.51
C PRO A 25 -18.94 19.57 18.48
N GLU A 26 -19.83 20.12 19.32
CA GLU A 26 -20.54 19.37 20.36
C GLU A 26 -21.82 18.69 19.83
N ASN A 27 -22.18 18.96 18.58
CA ASN A 27 -23.38 18.42 17.97
C ASN A 27 -23.28 16.91 17.72
N ALA A 28 -23.86 16.13 18.64
CA ALA A 28 -23.85 14.68 18.55
C ALA A 28 -24.52 14.13 17.28
N GLU A 29 -25.50 14.83 16.72
CA GLU A 29 -26.21 14.40 15.51
C GLU A 29 -25.33 14.56 14.26
N ILE A 30 -24.64 15.70 14.13
CA ILE A 30 -23.68 15.92 13.04
C ILE A 30 -22.55 14.89 13.11
N ARG A 31 -22.03 14.59 14.31
CA ARG A 31 -21.00 13.54 14.49
C ARG A 31 -21.49 12.18 14.01
N ARG A 32 -22.72 11.78 14.36
CA ARG A 32 -23.31 10.51 13.89
C ARG A 32 -23.47 10.47 12.38
N ARG A 33 -24.00 11.53 11.77
CA ARG A 33 -24.15 11.65 10.31
C ARG A 33 -22.80 11.59 9.61
N LEU A 34 -21.78 12.27 10.14
CA LEU A 34 -20.42 12.24 9.60
C LEU A 34 -19.80 10.84 9.73
N ALA A 35 -19.97 10.16 10.85
CA ALA A 35 -19.49 8.78 11.03
C ALA A 35 -20.11 7.83 10.00
N ALA A 36 -21.43 7.89 9.79
CA ALA A 36 -22.12 7.08 8.79
C ALA A 36 -21.68 7.41 7.35
N ALA A 37 -21.49 8.69 7.03
CA ALA A 37 -21.00 9.13 5.72
C ALA A 37 -19.56 8.65 5.45
N LEU A 38 -18.70 8.66 6.48
CA LEU A 38 -17.34 8.13 6.38
C LEU A 38 -17.36 6.60 6.18
N GLU A 39 -18.24 5.87 6.87
CA GLU A 39 -18.40 4.42 6.70
C GLU A 39 -18.81 4.08 5.26
N ALA A 40 -19.84 4.77 4.74
CA ALA A 40 -20.28 4.62 3.37
C ALA A 40 -19.17 4.95 2.37
N PHE A 41 -18.42 6.03 2.60
CA PHE A 41 -17.28 6.41 1.76
C PHE A 41 -16.18 5.34 1.76
N ALA A 42 -15.80 4.78 2.92
CA ALA A 42 -14.82 3.71 3.02
C ALA A 42 -15.28 2.42 2.31
N VAL A 43 -16.59 2.19 2.30
CA VAL A 43 -17.24 1.09 1.59
C VAL A 43 -17.17 1.30 0.07
N GLU A 44 -17.60 2.45 -0.42
CA GLU A 44 -17.64 2.78 -1.86
C GLU A 44 -16.23 2.96 -2.46
N ALA A 45 -15.27 3.36 -1.64
CA ALA A 45 -13.88 3.45 -2.04
C ALA A 45 -13.25 2.09 -2.41
N ARG A 46 -13.81 0.98 -1.94
CA ARG A 46 -13.26 -0.36 -2.22
C ARG A 46 -13.92 -0.98 -3.45
N SER A 47 -13.12 -1.67 -4.25
CA SER A 47 -13.64 -2.45 -5.38
C SER A 47 -14.37 -3.70 -4.91
N LEU A 48 -15.43 -4.10 -5.60
CA LEU A 48 -16.19 -5.32 -5.31
C LEU A 48 -15.73 -6.46 -6.24
N THR A 49 -15.35 -7.59 -5.66
CA THR A 49 -15.07 -8.82 -6.40
C THR A 49 -16.36 -9.56 -6.76
N ARG A 50 -16.27 -10.55 -7.66
CA ARG A 50 -17.38 -11.45 -7.99
C ARG A 50 -17.90 -12.26 -6.79
N ASP A 51 -17.05 -12.47 -5.79
CA ASP A 51 -17.41 -13.18 -4.56
C ASP A 51 -18.04 -12.22 -3.51
N GLU A 52 -18.46 -11.03 -3.94
CA GLU A 52 -19.03 -9.97 -3.10
C GLU A 52 -18.09 -9.47 -1.99
N VAL A 53 -16.78 -9.68 -2.14
CA VAL A 53 -15.77 -9.20 -1.20
C VAL A 53 -15.26 -7.84 -1.63
N ARG A 54 -15.21 -6.89 -0.69
CA ARG A 54 -14.63 -5.56 -0.94
C ARG A 54 -13.12 -5.57 -0.72
N VAL A 55 -12.37 -5.11 -1.72
CA VAL A 55 -10.91 -5.15 -1.75
C VAL A 55 -10.31 -3.80 -2.16
N ILE A 56 -9.17 -3.44 -1.56
CA ILE A 56 -8.38 -2.26 -1.94
C ILE A 56 -7.47 -2.64 -3.10
N THR A 57 -7.72 -2.04 -4.27
CA THR A 57 -7.01 -2.35 -5.53
C THR A 57 -6.07 -1.25 -6.01
N SER A 58 -6.17 -0.04 -5.45
CA SER A 58 -5.35 1.10 -5.85
C SER A 58 -4.80 1.88 -4.65
N GLY A 59 -3.72 2.63 -4.89
CA GLY A 59 -3.16 3.53 -3.87
C GLY A 59 -4.15 4.64 -3.46
N ARG A 60 -4.99 5.08 -4.40
CA ARG A 60 -6.04 6.09 -4.15
C ARG A 60 -7.11 5.55 -3.20
N GLN A 61 -7.57 4.32 -3.45
CA GLN A 61 -8.53 3.62 -2.58
C GLN A 61 -7.95 3.41 -1.18
N ARG A 62 -6.67 3.02 -1.08
CA ARG A 62 -5.97 2.86 0.19
C ARG A 62 -5.93 4.17 0.98
N GLN A 63 -5.63 5.28 0.32
CA GLN A 63 -5.58 6.59 0.95
C GLN A 63 -6.97 7.07 1.39
N ALA A 64 -8.00 6.86 0.56
CA ALA A 64 -9.39 7.16 0.90
C ALA A 64 -9.87 6.37 2.13
N CYS A 65 -9.62 5.06 2.16
CA CYS A 65 -9.96 4.19 3.29
C CYS A 65 -9.18 4.59 4.56
N TRP A 66 -7.91 4.96 4.44
CA TRP A 66 -7.11 5.43 5.58
C TRP A 66 -7.64 6.75 6.15
N TYR A 67 -7.97 7.71 5.29
CA TYR A 67 -8.59 8.97 5.70
C TYR A 67 -9.93 8.70 6.42
N ALA A 68 -10.78 7.86 5.84
CA ALA A 68 -12.09 7.56 6.41
C ALA A 68 -11.96 6.91 7.80
N ALA A 69 -11.13 5.85 7.93
CA ALA A 69 -10.93 5.15 9.19
C ALA A 69 -10.33 6.05 10.28
N THR A 70 -9.33 6.86 9.95
CA THR A 70 -8.73 7.80 10.92
C THR A 70 -9.69 8.91 11.34
N ARG A 71 -10.58 9.37 10.45
CA ARG A 71 -11.62 10.35 10.84
C ARG A 71 -12.73 9.72 11.66
N MET A 72 -13.17 8.50 11.36
CA MET A 72 -14.16 7.79 12.18
C MET A 72 -13.73 7.73 13.66
N LEU A 73 -12.48 7.35 13.93
CA LEU A 73 -11.91 7.29 15.29
C LEU A 73 -11.89 8.65 16.02
N ARG A 74 -11.84 9.76 15.28
CA ARG A 74 -11.85 11.11 15.85
C ARG A 74 -13.26 11.64 16.10
N VAL A 75 -14.21 11.27 15.23
CA VAL A 75 -15.58 11.83 15.25
C VAL A 75 -16.47 11.12 16.26
N ALA A 76 -16.29 9.82 16.47
CA ALA A 76 -17.06 9.05 17.43
C ALA A 76 -16.18 8.01 18.16
N PRO A 77 -15.27 8.46 19.05
CA PRO A 77 -14.42 7.55 19.83
C PRO A 77 -15.22 6.69 20.83
N GLU A 78 -16.43 7.13 21.18
CA GLU A 78 -17.30 6.45 22.14
C GLU A 78 -18.13 5.31 21.52
N ASP A 79 -18.18 5.19 20.18
CA ASP A 79 -18.93 4.13 19.50
C ASP A 79 -18.03 2.89 19.31
N PRO A 80 -18.24 1.81 20.10
CA PRO A 80 -17.34 0.65 20.07
C PRO A 80 -17.37 -0.08 18.73
N ARG A 81 -18.52 -0.07 18.04
CA ARG A 81 -18.66 -0.71 16.72
C ARG A 81 -17.86 0.05 15.69
N LEU A 82 -17.96 1.38 15.68
CA LEU A 82 -17.22 2.22 14.75
C LEU A 82 -15.72 2.12 15.00
N VAL A 83 -15.30 2.13 16.27
CA VAL A 83 -13.89 1.98 16.66
C VAL A 83 -13.34 0.63 16.22
N ALA A 84 -14.06 -0.47 16.44
CA ALA A 84 -13.64 -1.80 16.00
C ALA A 84 -13.49 -1.85 14.47
N MET A 85 -14.49 -1.40 13.72
CA MET A 85 -14.45 -1.40 12.26
C MET A 85 -13.32 -0.53 11.69
N ALA A 86 -13.12 0.69 12.23
CA ALA A 86 -12.04 1.57 11.81
C ALA A 86 -10.67 0.98 12.16
N GLY A 87 -10.55 0.31 13.32
CA GLY A 87 -9.35 -0.42 13.73
C GLY A 87 -9.02 -1.56 12.78
N ASP A 88 -10.00 -2.41 12.45
CA ASP A 88 -9.83 -3.54 11.52
C ASP A 88 -9.40 -3.04 10.12
N LEU A 89 -10.01 -1.95 9.64
CA LEU A 89 -9.66 -1.35 8.36
C LEU A 89 -8.24 -0.77 8.35
N LEU A 90 -7.80 -0.12 9.43
CA LEU A 90 -6.42 0.37 9.56
C LEU A 90 -5.43 -0.79 9.64
N ALA A 91 -5.76 -1.86 10.38
CA ALA A 91 -4.94 -3.06 10.44
C ALA A 91 -4.79 -3.72 9.07
N GLU A 92 -5.86 -3.78 8.27
CA GLU A 92 -5.82 -4.27 6.87
C GLU A 92 -4.90 -3.40 6.00
N ILE A 93 -5.04 -2.07 6.08
CA ILE A 93 -4.24 -1.10 5.33
C ILE A 93 -2.75 -1.19 5.70
N GLU A 94 -2.44 -1.36 6.98
CA GLU A 94 -1.07 -1.54 7.48
C GLU A 94 -0.49 -2.89 7.06
N ALA A 95 -1.28 -3.96 7.20
CA ALA A 95 -0.92 -5.30 6.77
C ALA A 95 -0.58 -5.34 5.28
N GLY A 96 -1.35 -4.63 4.45
CA GLY A 96 -1.13 -4.45 3.02
C GLY A 96 0.09 -3.59 2.68
N GLY A 97 0.51 -2.71 3.59
CA GLY A 97 1.72 -1.88 3.47
C GLY A 97 3.03 -2.64 3.61
N ARG A 98 3.00 -3.88 4.12
CA ARG A 98 4.20 -4.70 4.27
C ARG A 98 4.77 -5.06 2.90
N TRP A 99 6.09 -4.94 2.78
CA TRP A 99 6.80 -5.32 1.58
C TRP A 99 6.93 -6.84 1.51
N VAL A 100 6.52 -7.41 0.38
CA VAL A 100 6.61 -8.84 0.10
C VAL A 100 7.37 -9.08 -1.20
N TRP A 101 7.98 -10.27 -1.30
CA TRP A 101 8.67 -10.68 -2.52
C TRP A 101 7.65 -11.19 -3.55
N ARG A 102 7.59 -10.51 -4.69
CA ARG A 102 6.86 -11.00 -5.86
C ARG A 102 7.64 -12.20 -6.42
N LYS A 103 7.04 -13.41 -6.45
CA LYS A 103 7.69 -14.66 -6.91
C LYS A 103 9.02 -14.95 -6.18
N PRO A 104 8.99 -15.31 -4.89
CA PRO A 104 10.19 -15.51 -4.07
C PRO A 104 11.17 -16.53 -4.66
N GLY A 105 10.67 -17.58 -5.34
CA GLY A 105 11.51 -18.56 -6.03
C GLY A 105 12.37 -17.94 -7.12
N VAL A 106 11.77 -17.17 -8.04
CA VAL A 106 12.51 -16.52 -9.16
C VAL A 106 13.51 -15.50 -8.63
N ALA A 107 13.10 -14.68 -7.66
CA ALA A 107 13.98 -13.69 -7.04
C ALA A 107 15.19 -14.35 -6.37
N GLY A 108 14.96 -15.44 -5.63
CA GLY A 108 16.02 -16.24 -5.02
C GLY A 108 16.99 -16.81 -6.05
N THR A 109 16.48 -17.44 -7.11
CA THR A 109 17.32 -18.01 -8.17
C THR A 109 18.17 -16.93 -8.85
N LEU A 110 17.58 -15.78 -9.21
CA LEU A 110 18.34 -14.68 -9.82
C LEU A 110 19.41 -14.13 -8.87
N ALA A 111 19.08 -13.94 -7.59
CA ALA A 111 20.05 -13.47 -6.60
C ALA A 111 21.22 -14.45 -6.49
N THR A 112 20.95 -15.76 -6.38
CA THR A 112 21.99 -16.79 -6.32
C THR A 112 22.86 -16.80 -7.58
N VAL A 113 22.27 -16.75 -8.78
CA VAL A 113 23.02 -16.73 -10.04
C VAL A 113 23.92 -15.50 -10.13
N LEU A 114 23.40 -14.32 -9.78
CA LEU A 114 24.17 -13.08 -9.79
C LEU A 114 25.31 -13.10 -8.76
N SER A 115 25.09 -13.67 -7.58
CA SER A 115 26.14 -13.84 -6.58
C SER A 115 27.26 -14.77 -7.07
N ILE A 116 26.92 -15.89 -7.71
CA ILE A 116 27.91 -16.82 -8.28
C ILE A 116 28.72 -16.14 -9.38
N LEU A 117 28.05 -15.45 -10.31
CA LEU A 117 28.70 -14.73 -11.41
C LEU A 117 29.61 -13.60 -10.91
N GLY A 118 29.15 -12.84 -9.91
CA GLY A 118 29.96 -11.78 -9.29
C GLY A 118 31.21 -12.35 -8.62
N LEU A 119 31.08 -13.46 -7.90
CA LEU A 119 32.19 -14.11 -7.23
C LEU A 119 33.21 -14.69 -8.22
N LEU A 120 32.73 -15.32 -9.30
CA LEU A 120 33.58 -15.78 -10.41
C LEU A 120 34.34 -14.62 -11.05
N ALA A 121 33.69 -13.49 -11.33
CA ALA A 121 34.32 -12.33 -11.92
C ALA A 121 35.40 -11.72 -11.01
N VAL A 122 35.17 -11.68 -9.70
CA VAL A 122 36.18 -11.23 -8.72
C VAL A 122 37.39 -12.16 -8.69
N VAL A 123 37.17 -13.49 -8.68
CA VAL A 123 38.26 -14.46 -8.70
C VAL A 123 39.10 -14.33 -9.96
N LEU A 124 38.45 -14.19 -11.13
CA LEU A 124 39.16 -13.99 -12.41
C LEU A 124 39.91 -12.66 -12.43
N GLY A 125 39.33 -11.58 -11.91
CA GLY A 125 40.00 -10.28 -11.80
C GLY A 125 41.21 -10.31 -10.87
N ALA A 126 41.12 -11.05 -9.76
CA ALA A 126 42.22 -11.24 -8.82
C ALA A 126 43.37 -12.07 -9.44
N LEU A 127 43.04 -13.14 -10.17
CA LEU A 127 44.03 -13.95 -10.90
C LEU A 127 44.72 -13.16 -12.01
N ALA A 128 44.05 -12.14 -12.56
CA ALA A 128 44.62 -11.21 -13.54
C ALA A 128 45.38 -10.03 -12.89
N GLU A 129 45.53 -10.01 -11.56
CA GLU A 129 46.16 -8.94 -10.77
C GLU A 129 45.59 -7.54 -11.03
N SER A 130 44.35 -7.46 -11.52
CA SER A 130 43.72 -6.21 -11.92
C SER A 130 42.72 -5.75 -10.87
N VAL A 131 43.16 -4.83 -10.00
CA VAL A 131 42.33 -4.19 -8.98
C VAL A 131 41.11 -3.51 -9.62
N VAL A 132 41.27 -2.92 -10.80
CA VAL A 132 40.18 -2.25 -11.53
C VAL A 132 39.07 -3.25 -11.87
N LEU A 133 39.42 -4.44 -12.37
CA LEU A 133 38.43 -5.48 -12.70
C LEU A 133 37.67 -5.96 -11.47
N VAL A 134 38.37 -6.14 -10.34
CA VAL A 134 37.75 -6.54 -9.07
C VAL A 134 36.73 -5.49 -8.60
N VAL A 135 37.10 -4.20 -8.63
CA VAL A 135 36.20 -3.11 -8.22
C VAL A 135 34.98 -3.03 -9.14
N VAL A 136 35.16 -3.10 -10.46
CA VAL A 136 34.03 -3.06 -11.42
C VAL A 136 33.10 -4.25 -11.20
N ALA A 137 33.62 -5.46 -11.01
CA ALA A 137 32.82 -6.65 -10.73
C ALA A 137 32.03 -6.53 -9.42
N ALA A 138 32.64 -6.02 -8.36
CA ALA A 138 32.00 -5.81 -7.06
C ALA A 138 30.87 -4.76 -7.12
N VAL A 139 31.10 -3.63 -7.81
CA VAL A 139 30.09 -2.60 -8.00
C VAL A 139 28.93 -3.14 -8.85
N PHE A 140 29.24 -3.78 -9.98
CA PHE A 140 28.21 -4.28 -10.89
C PHE A 140 27.33 -5.34 -10.25
N SER A 141 27.92 -6.30 -9.53
CA SER A 141 27.18 -7.32 -8.79
C SER A 141 26.29 -6.72 -7.69
N SER A 142 26.78 -5.73 -6.94
CA SER A 142 25.97 -5.02 -5.95
C SER A 142 24.80 -4.26 -6.57
N VAL A 143 25.02 -3.57 -7.69
CA VAL A 143 23.96 -2.85 -8.42
C VAL A 143 22.93 -3.84 -8.97
N ALA A 144 23.38 -4.98 -9.51
CA ALA A 144 22.48 -6.02 -10.03
C ALA A 144 21.61 -6.62 -8.91
N LEU A 145 22.20 -6.94 -7.76
CA LEU A 145 21.48 -7.41 -6.56
C LEU A 145 20.48 -6.35 -6.07
N ALA A 146 20.90 -5.09 -5.97
CA ALA A 146 20.02 -3.99 -5.60
C ALA A 146 18.85 -3.86 -6.60
N GLY A 147 19.13 -4.00 -7.89
CA GLY A 147 18.11 -4.03 -8.95
C GLY A 147 17.11 -5.16 -8.76
N VAL A 148 17.56 -6.39 -8.48
CA VAL A 148 16.68 -7.53 -8.21
C VAL A 148 15.81 -7.27 -6.98
N VAL A 149 16.40 -6.78 -5.88
CA VAL A 149 15.65 -6.44 -4.67
C VAL A 149 14.58 -5.40 -4.99
N LEU A 150 14.93 -4.28 -5.62
CA LEU A 150 13.99 -3.20 -5.93
C LEU A 150 12.91 -3.61 -6.95
N TYR A 151 13.24 -4.50 -7.88
CA TYR A 151 12.30 -4.97 -8.89
C TYR A 151 11.28 -5.97 -8.32
N TYR A 152 11.73 -6.91 -7.48
CA TYR A 152 10.89 -7.98 -6.95
C TYR A 152 10.22 -7.67 -5.62
N ARG A 153 10.73 -6.70 -4.85
CA ARG A 153 10.08 -6.26 -3.62
C ARG A 153 8.94 -5.32 -3.98
N ARG A 154 7.71 -5.72 -3.70
CA ARG A 154 6.51 -4.88 -3.87
C ARG A 154 5.68 -4.86 -2.59
N GLU A 155 4.90 -3.80 -2.41
CA GLU A 155 3.94 -3.73 -1.32
C GLU A 155 2.87 -4.81 -1.51
N ARG A 156 2.48 -5.48 -0.42
CA ARG A 156 1.56 -6.61 -0.43
C ARG A 156 0.22 -6.28 -1.08
N TRP A 157 -0.32 -5.09 -0.82
CA TRP A 157 -1.56 -4.62 -1.43
C TRP A 157 -1.48 -4.57 -2.96
N ARG A 158 -0.32 -4.24 -3.56
CA ARG A 158 -0.16 -4.24 -5.03
C ARG A 158 -0.21 -5.66 -5.60
N VAL A 159 0.38 -6.61 -4.90
CA VAL A 159 0.40 -8.01 -5.32
C VAL A 159 -1.00 -8.62 -5.20
N GLU A 160 -1.71 -8.30 -4.11
CA GLU A 160 -3.10 -8.74 -3.91
C GLU A 160 -4.05 -8.06 -4.91
N ALA A 161 -3.88 -6.76 -5.18
CA ALA A 161 -4.62 -6.05 -6.22
C ALA A 161 -4.41 -6.69 -7.61
N GLU A 162 -3.16 -6.95 -8.02
CA GLU A 162 -2.85 -7.62 -9.29
C GLU A 162 -3.54 -8.99 -9.42
N ARG A 163 -3.70 -9.73 -8.31
CA ARG A 163 -4.42 -11.01 -8.27
C ARG A 163 -5.93 -10.86 -8.27
N ALA A 164 -6.45 -9.79 -7.68
CA ALA A 164 -7.87 -9.52 -7.59
C ALA A 164 -8.43 -8.90 -8.88
N LEU A 165 -7.62 -8.18 -9.66
CA LEU A 165 -8.05 -7.52 -10.91
C LEU A 165 -8.89 -8.39 -11.85
N PRO A 166 -8.58 -9.68 -12.11
CA PRO A 166 -9.39 -10.53 -12.99
C PRO A 166 -10.79 -10.84 -12.45
N VAL A 167 -11.00 -10.71 -11.13
CA VAL A 167 -12.26 -11.03 -10.45
C VAL A 167 -13.00 -9.79 -9.95
N VAL A 168 -12.48 -8.58 -10.21
CA VAL A 168 -13.21 -7.33 -9.91
C VAL A 168 -14.43 -7.25 -10.83
N TRP A 169 -15.60 -7.15 -10.22
CA TRP A 169 -16.87 -6.97 -10.92
C TRP A 169 -17.24 -5.49 -11.00
N GLN A 170 -17.04 -4.76 -9.92
CA GLN A 170 -17.33 -3.33 -9.85
C GLN A 170 -16.10 -2.59 -9.30
N PRO A 171 -15.49 -1.69 -10.09
CA PRO A 171 -14.41 -0.86 -9.58
C PRO A 171 -14.95 0.12 -8.53
N GLY A 172 -14.22 0.25 -7.42
CA GLY A 172 -14.35 1.38 -6.51
C GLY A 172 -13.63 2.61 -7.07
N LEU A 173 -13.48 3.65 -6.25
CA LEU A 173 -12.77 4.91 -6.59
C LEU A 173 -11.43 4.75 -7.33
#